data_AF-A0A1Q8JG82-F1
#
_entry.id   AF-A0A1Q8JG82-F1
#
_cell.length_a   1.000
_cell.length_b   1.000
_cell.length_c   1.000
_cell.angle_alpha   90.00
_cell.angle_beta   90.00
_cell.angle_gamma   90.00
#
_symmetry.space_group_name_H-M   'P 1'
#
loop_
_entity.id
_entity.type
_entity.pdbx_description
1 polymer ?
#
loop_
_entity_poly.entity_id
_entity_poly.type
_entity_poly.pdbx_seq_one_letter_code
_entity_poly.pdbx_strand_id
1 'polypeptide(L)'
;MQVVELDGPSAVRVNEVDPPVRGDGEVLVDVAAAGVNFPDVLLTRGLYQYKPEPPFTLGSECAGTVREAGPGSRFVPGDRVVAFTMSGVFSEVVSVPEQVVLPLPDEVGFAAGACLPMNYLTAHFTLETRGGLRAGETVLVQGAAGGIGTAVIQLAAALGATVIGVASTEAKADVARHAGAAHAVGVEGFKDAVKELTGGAGVDMVVDPVGGDRFTDSLRCLGPLGRLMVVGFTAGDIPTVKVNRLLLNNVDVRGVGWGAYALARDGFVAQEWDALLPHLRSGALDPIVSERFPLEKAGEALSRIDDRVVTGKVVLET
;
A
#
# COMPACT_ATOMS: atom_id res chain seq x y z
N MET A 1 10.62 14.05 11.79
CA MET A 1 9.76 13.39 12.80
C MET A 1 10.42 12.11 13.30
N GLN A 2 10.78 12.06 14.58
CA GLN A 2 11.45 10.90 15.20
C GLN A 2 10.55 10.19 16.21
N VAL A 3 10.68 8.87 16.27
CA VAL A 3 10.24 8.06 17.42
C VAL A 3 11.36 8.11 18.44
N VAL A 4 11.08 8.64 19.63
CA VAL A 4 12.04 8.70 20.73
C VAL A 4 11.80 7.61 21.78
N GLU A 5 10.55 7.14 21.88
CA GLU A 5 10.09 6.08 22.77
C GLU A 5 9.05 5.21 22.04
N LEU A 6 8.94 3.93 22.39
CA LEU A 6 8.08 2.96 21.71
C LEU A 6 6.64 2.88 22.29
N ASP A 7 6.07 4.03 22.64
CA ASP A 7 4.77 4.14 23.33
C ASP A 7 3.60 4.41 22.37
N GLY A 8 3.81 4.25 21.06
CA GLY A 8 2.79 4.43 20.02
C GLY A 8 2.81 5.81 19.34
N PRO A 9 1.76 6.14 18.57
CA PRO A 9 1.70 7.38 17.78
C PRO A 9 1.88 8.68 18.58
N SER A 10 1.50 8.70 19.86
CA SER A 10 1.69 9.88 20.71
C SER A 10 3.14 10.12 21.12
N ALA A 11 4.05 9.16 20.91
CA ALA A 11 5.46 9.24 21.26
C ALA A 11 6.34 9.86 20.17
N VAL A 12 5.79 10.15 18.98
CA VAL A 12 6.57 10.79 17.90
C VAL A 12 6.81 12.28 18.21
N ARG A 13 7.98 12.79 17.86
CA ARG A 13 8.41 14.17 18.12
C ARG A 13 9.00 14.80 16.87
N VAL A 14 8.72 16.09 16.66
CA VAL A 14 9.44 16.91 15.70
C VAL A 14 10.73 17.37 16.37
N ASN A 15 11.86 16.94 15.82
CA ASN A 15 13.19 17.32 16.29
C ASN A 15 13.94 17.95 15.12
N GLU A 16 14.71 19.00 15.41
CA GLU A 16 15.75 19.47 14.50
C GLU A 16 16.90 18.46 14.52
N VAL A 17 17.37 18.08 13.34
CA VAL A 17 18.47 17.15 13.13
C VAL A 17 19.39 17.71 12.05
N ASP A 18 20.65 17.31 12.08
CA ASP A 18 21.58 17.67 11.00
C ASP A 18 21.04 17.16 9.65
N PRO A 19 21.13 17.96 8.57
CA PRO A 19 20.73 17.51 7.25
C PRO A 19 21.47 16.23 6.85
N PRO A 20 20.78 15.26 6.21
CA PRO A 20 21.46 14.06 5.76
C PRO A 20 22.51 14.40 4.71
N VAL A 21 23.67 13.74 4.79
CA VAL A 21 24.74 13.83 3.79
C VAL A 21 24.51 12.74 2.76
N ARG A 22 24.55 13.10 1.48
CA ARG A 22 24.43 12.15 0.37
C ARG A 22 25.58 11.15 0.38
N GLY A 23 25.29 9.86 0.51
CA GLY A 23 26.26 8.79 0.33
C GLY A 23 26.61 8.51 -1.14
N ASP A 24 27.68 7.75 -1.37
CA ASP A 24 27.98 7.24 -2.72
C ASP A 24 26.88 6.27 -3.18
N GLY A 25 26.38 6.48 -4.40
CA GLY A 25 25.24 5.71 -4.94
C GLY A 25 23.86 6.11 -4.37
N GLU A 26 23.81 7.17 -3.58
CA GLU A 26 22.56 7.75 -3.07
C GLU A 26 22.17 9.05 -3.81
N VAL A 27 20.89 9.36 -3.74
CA VAL A 27 20.27 10.60 -4.21
C VAL A 27 19.70 11.32 -3.00
N LEU A 28 19.95 12.62 -2.92
CA LEU A 28 19.38 13.51 -1.91
C LEU A 28 18.09 14.12 -2.47
N VAL A 29 16.98 13.98 -1.76
CA VAL A 29 15.66 14.39 -2.21
C VAL A 29 15.08 15.42 -1.25
N ASP A 30 14.62 16.54 -1.79
CA ASP A 30 13.71 17.48 -1.14
C ASP A 30 12.32 16.87 -1.09
N VAL A 31 11.88 16.45 0.10
CA VAL A 31 10.57 15.84 0.29
C VAL A 31 9.52 16.93 0.12
N ALA A 32 8.48 16.64 -0.66
CA ALA A 32 7.30 17.49 -0.79
C ALA A 32 6.07 16.83 -0.14
N ALA A 33 5.99 15.51 -0.22
CA ALA A 33 4.97 14.73 0.47
C ALA A 33 5.50 13.37 0.91
N ALA A 34 5.02 12.87 2.05
CA ALA A 34 5.32 11.53 2.56
C ALA A 34 4.03 10.76 2.85
N GLY A 35 3.95 9.51 2.40
CA GLY A 35 2.79 8.65 2.64
C GLY A 35 2.83 8.05 4.04
N VAL A 36 1.70 8.09 4.76
CA VAL A 36 1.58 7.44 6.08
C VAL A 36 1.00 6.04 5.91
N ASN A 37 1.63 5.04 6.52
CA ASN A 37 1.31 3.62 6.37
C ASN A 37 1.03 2.94 7.72
N PHE A 38 0.26 1.86 7.71
CA PHE A 38 0.00 1.07 8.93
C PHE A 38 1.29 0.49 9.57
N PRO A 39 2.30 0.03 8.80
CA PRO A 39 3.63 -0.26 9.34
C PRO A 39 4.27 0.87 10.16
N ASP A 40 4.05 2.14 9.82
CA ASP A 40 4.59 3.27 10.60
C ASP A 40 4.00 3.30 12.01
N VAL A 41 2.70 3.00 12.14
CA VAL A 41 2.02 2.82 13.45
C VAL A 41 2.64 1.67 14.23
N LEU A 42 2.92 0.53 13.57
CA LEU A 42 3.55 -0.62 14.23
C LEU A 42 4.99 -0.33 14.67
N LEU A 43 5.73 0.46 13.88
CA LEU A 43 7.09 0.91 14.22
C LEU A 43 7.09 1.77 15.48
N THR A 44 6.09 2.64 15.67
CA THR A 44 5.96 3.45 16.90
C THR A 44 5.78 2.62 18.18
N ARG A 45 5.50 1.31 18.05
CA ARG A 45 5.30 0.37 19.15
C ARG A 45 6.37 -0.74 19.20
N GLY A 46 7.32 -0.74 18.28
CA GLY A 46 8.28 -1.85 18.14
C GLY A 46 7.66 -3.20 17.75
N LEU A 47 6.44 -3.19 17.20
CA LEU A 47 5.66 -4.38 16.84
C LEU A 47 5.83 -4.80 15.37
N TYR A 48 6.60 -4.05 14.59
CA TYR A 48 6.91 -4.41 13.21
C TYR A 48 8.11 -5.37 13.11
N GLN A 49 8.30 -5.98 11.93
CA GLN A 49 9.41 -6.91 11.69
C GLN A 49 10.77 -6.20 11.64
N TYR A 50 10.79 -4.99 11.09
CA TYR A 50 11.94 -4.07 11.18
C TYR A 50 11.85 -3.29 12.50
N LYS A 51 12.94 -3.29 13.28
CA LYS A 51 12.98 -2.74 14.64
C LYS A 51 14.22 -1.85 14.84
N PRO A 52 14.21 -0.61 14.33
CA PRO A 52 15.27 0.34 14.63
C PRO A 52 15.25 0.75 16.11
N GLU A 53 16.41 1.03 16.68
CA GLU A 53 16.53 1.55 18.05
C GLU A 53 16.21 3.05 18.08
N PRO A 54 15.38 3.53 19.02
CA PRO A 54 15.16 4.97 19.21
C PRO A 54 16.45 5.73 19.62
N PRO A 55 16.63 7.00 19.18
CA PRO A 55 15.74 7.73 18.30
C PRO A 55 15.94 7.36 16.81
N PHE A 56 14.83 7.23 16.07
CA PHE A 56 14.87 7.03 14.60
C PHE A 56 13.79 7.86 13.89
N THR A 57 14.05 8.25 12.64
CA THR A 57 13.10 9.00 11.81
C THR A 57 12.10 8.05 11.15
N LEU A 58 10.81 8.37 11.19
CA LEU A 58 9.73 7.55 10.63
C LEU A 58 9.52 7.73 9.12
N GLY A 59 8.60 6.92 8.57
CA GLY A 59 8.09 7.03 7.22
C GLY A 59 8.81 6.11 6.24
N SER A 60 8.06 5.51 5.33
CA SER A 60 8.58 4.50 4.37
C SER A 60 8.45 4.90 2.89
N GLU A 61 7.75 5.98 2.57
CA GLU A 61 7.61 6.42 1.18
C GLU A 61 7.41 7.93 1.07
N CYS A 62 7.97 8.52 0.01
CA CYS A 62 7.81 9.94 -0.27
C CYS A 62 7.79 10.24 -1.76
N ALA A 63 7.40 11.47 -2.06
CA ALA A 63 7.56 12.10 -3.36
C ALA A 63 8.17 13.49 -3.16
N GLY A 64 9.01 13.89 -4.12
CA GLY A 64 9.78 15.09 -3.99
C GLY A 64 10.61 15.41 -5.23
N THR A 65 11.55 16.32 -5.05
CA THR A 65 12.46 16.76 -6.10
C THR A 65 13.88 16.36 -5.75
N VAL A 66 14.65 15.89 -6.73
CA VAL A 66 16.07 15.61 -6.54
C VAL A 66 16.80 16.91 -6.22
N ARG A 67 17.39 16.97 -5.03
CA ARG A 67 18.24 18.08 -4.57
C ARG A 67 19.66 17.91 -5.12
N GLU A 68 20.22 16.72 -4.94
CA GLU A 68 21.58 16.39 -5.32
C GLU A 68 21.68 14.92 -5.76
N ALA A 69 22.44 14.66 -6.83
CA ALA A 69 22.78 13.33 -7.29
C ALA A 69 24.27 13.27 -7.66
N GLY A 70 24.89 12.11 -7.46
CA GLY A 70 26.30 11.90 -7.78
C GLY A 70 26.60 11.81 -9.28
N PRO A 71 27.86 11.98 -9.70
CA PRO A 71 28.26 11.77 -11.10
C PRO A 71 27.88 10.36 -11.59
N GLY A 72 27.21 10.28 -12.74
CA GLY A 72 26.76 9.01 -13.33
C GLY A 72 25.42 8.48 -12.79
N SER A 73 24.76 9.22 -11.89
CA SER A 73 23.39 8.92 -11.49
C SER A 73 22.43 8.99 -12.68
N ARG A 74 21.36 8.18 -12.65
CA ARG A 74 20.25 8.26 -13.62
C ARG A 74 19.36 9.48 -13.40
N PHE A 75 19.50 10.14 -12.24
CA PHE A 75 18.74 11.33 -11.89
C PHE A 75 19.63 12.57 -11.83
N VAL A 76 19.04 13.73 -12.07
CA VAL A 76 19.69 15.03 -11.96
C VAL A 76 18.91 15.97 -11.05
N PRO A 77 19.55 16.99 -10.46
CA PRO A 77 18.84 18.00 -9.67
C PRO A 77 17.65 18.61 -10.42
N GLY A 78 16.51 18.70 -9.76
CA GLY A 78 15.25 19.16 -10.33
C GLY A 78 14.32 18.05 -10.83
N ASP A 79 14.78 16.80 -10.95
CA ASP A 79 13.93 15.68 -11.33
C ASP A 79 12.86 15.40 -10.28
N ARG A 80 11.65 15.09 -10.74
CA ARG A 80 10.53 14.69 -9.89
C ARG A 80 10.59 13.19 -9.65
N VAL A 81 10.58 12.79 -8.38
CA VAL A 81 10.79 11.40 -8.00
C VAL A 81 9.85 10.96 -6.89
N VAL A 82 9.66 9.65 -6.80
CA VAL A 82 9.20 8.97 -5.59
C VAL A 82 10.30 8.06 -5.08
N ALA A 83 10.29 7.78 -3.78
CA ALA A 83 11.22 6.86 -3.17
C ALA A 83 10.50 5.98 -2.14
N PHE A 84 10.99 4.75 -2.00
CA PHE A 84 10.60 3.81 -0.95
C PHE A 84 11.78 3.48 -0.06
N THR A 85 11.60 3.59 1.26
CA THR A 85 12.61 3.27 2.26
C THR A 85 11.99 2.47 3.40
N MET A 86 12.82 1.90 4.28
CA MET A 86 12.31 1.23 5.49
C MET A 86 11.95 2.23 6.61
N SER A 87 12.55 3.42 6.58
CA SER A 87 12.34 4.53 7.52
C SER A 87 13.00 5.81 6.97
N GLY A 88 12.71 6.98 7.55
CA GLY A 88 13.50 8.20 7.33
C GLY A 88 12.84 9.34 6.56
N VAL A 89 11.72 9.10 5.88
CA VAL A 89 11.13 10.11 4.95
C VAL A 89 10.13 11.07 5.59
N PHE A 90 9.80 10.92 6.88
CA PHE A 90 9.07 11.96 7.63
C PHE A 90 10.05 13.07 8.03
N SER A 91 10.61 13.74 7.04
CA SER A 91 11.67 14.73 7.10
C SER A 91 11.54 15.67 5.89
N GLU A 92 12.16 16.85 5.96
CA GLU A 92 12.18 17.80 4.83
C GLU A 92 13.14 17.32 3.72
N VAL A 93 14.15 16.54 4.09
CA VAL A 93 15.20 16.06 3.19
C VAL A 93 15.57 14.64 3.55
N VAL A 94 15.74 13.78 2.55
CA VAL A 94 16.14 12.39 2.74
C VAL A 94 17.24 11.99 1.77
N SER A 95 18.23 11.24 2.24
CA SER A 95 19.20 10.54 1.38
C SER A 95 18.76 9.11 1.20
N VAL A 96 18.66 8.65 -0.05
CA VAL A 96 18.16 7.31 -0.39
C VAL A 96 19.02 6.65 -1.45
N PRO A 97 19.24 5.32 -1.38
CA PRO A 97 19.90 4.59 -2.45
C PRO A 97 19.20 4.81 -3.80
N GLU A 98 19.94 5.11 -4.85
CA GLU A 98 19.36 5.42 -6.17
C GLU A 98 18.45 4.30 -6.70
N GLN A 99 18.72 3.05 -6.32
CA GLN A 99 17.97 1.87 -6.73
C GLN A 99 16.49 1.85 -6.26
N VAL A 100 16.15 2.61 -5.21
CA VAL A 100 14.78 2.72 -4.69
C VAL A 100 14.11 4.05 -5.08
N VAL A 101 14.77 4.84 -5.94
CA VAL A 101 14.24 6.09 -6.50
C VAL A 101 13.64 5.81 -7.87
N LEU A 102 12.43 6.32 -8.09
CA LEU A 102 11.64 6.09 -9.29
C LEU A 102 11.16 7.43 -9.86
N PRO A 103 11.17 7.61 -11.20
CA PRO A 103 10.73 8.86 -11.81
C PRO A 103 9.21 9.03 -11.65
N LEU A 104 8.78 10.21 -11.19
CA LEU A 104 7.37 10.57 -11.06
C LEU A 104 6.92 11.29 -12.35
N PRO A 105 5.91 10.77 -13.08
CA PRO A 105 5.39 11.44 -14.26
C PRO A 105 4.82 12.82 -13.96
N ASP A 106 4.84 13.70 -14.96
CA ASP A 106 4.46 15.08 -14.74
C ASP A 106 2.99 15.26 -14.35
N GLU A 107 2.16 14.34 -14.85
CA GLU A 107 0.71 14.29 -14.64
C GLU A 107 0.32 13.96 -13.20
N VAL A 108 1.23 13.37 -12.41
CA VAL A 108 0.94 12.90 -11.05
C VAL A 108 1.52 13.88 -10.03
N GLY A 109 0.67 14.55 -9.25
CA GLY A 109 1.12 15.47 -8.19
C GLY A 109 1.87 14.74 -7.05
N PHE A 110 2.71 15.45 -6.28
CA PHE A 110 3.54 14.83 -5.23
C PHE A 110 2.74 14.10 -4.15
N ALA A 111 1.61 14.66 -3.69
CA ALA A 111 0.75 13.98 -2.70
C ALA A 111 0.25 12.61 -3.20
N ALA A 112 -0.21 12.53 -4.46
CA ALA A 112 -0.60 11.27 -5.07
C ALA A 112 0.62 10.36 -5.28
N GLY A 113 1.73 10.92 -5.76
CA GLY A 113 3.00 10.22 -5.94
C GLY A 113 3.49 9.53 -4.67
N ALA A 114 3.41 10.21 -3.52
CA ALA A 114 3.83 9.69 -2.22
C ALA A 114 2.96 8.53 -1.71
N CYS A 115 1.84 8.25 -2.35
CA CYS A 115 0.96 7.13 -2.02
C CYS A 115 1.20 5.88 -2.89
N LEU A 116 2.03 6.00 -3.93
CA LEU A 116 2.24 4.94 -4.92
C LEU A 116 3.17 3.82 -4.44
N PRO A 117 4.38 4.09 -3.91
CA PRO A 117 5.38 3.04 -3.72
C PRO A 117 4.92 1.88 -2.85
N MET A 118 4.41 2.13 -1.65
CA MET A 118 3.95 1.08 -0.74
C MET A 118 2.72 0.37 -1.29
N ASN A 119 1.68 1.12 -1.68
CA ASN A 119 0.39 0.53 -1.97
C ASN A 119 0.30 -0.10 -3.35
N TYR A 120 0.77 0.61 -4.38
CA TYR A 120 0.56 0.19 -5.77
C TYR A 120 1.60 -0.85 -6.20
N LEU A 121 2.83 -0.81 -5.69
CA LEU A 121 3.79 -1.90 -5.91
C LEU A 121 3.33 -3.17 -5.17
N THR A 122 2.81 -3.05 -3.95
CA THR A 122 2.19 -4.20 -3.26
C THR A 122 0.97 -4.73 -4.03
N ALA A 123 0.12 -3.84 -4.57
CA ALA A 123 -1.04 -4.24 -5.38
C ALA A 123 -0.61 -4.95 -6.67
N HIS A 124 0.37 -4.40 -7.39
CA HIS A 124 0.94 -5.00 -8.59
C HIS A 124 1.54 -6.38 -8.31
N PHE A 125 2.39 -6.50 -7.30
CA PHE A 125 2.94 -7.78 -6.88
C PHE A 125 1.86 -8.79 -6.50
N THR A 126 0.81 -8.33 -5.81
CA THR A 126 -0.33 -9.16 -5.39
C THR A 126 -1.12 -9.67 -6.60
N LEU A 127 -1.51 -8.78 -7.52
CA LEU A 127 -2.39 -9.09 -8.63
C LEU A 127 -1.64 -9.83 -9.73
N GLU A 128 -0.48 -9.36 -10.14
CA GLU A 128 0.25 -9.92 -11.28
C GLU A 128 1.29 -10.96 -10.85
N THR A 129 2.29 -10.57 -10.06
CA THR A 129 3.45 -11.45 -9.81
C THR A 129 3.08 -12.70 -9.01
N ARG A 130 2.29 -12.56 -7.94
CA ARG A 130 1.82 -13.71 -7.13
C ARG A 130 0.42 -14.15 -7.48
N GLY A 131 -0.42 -13.25 -7.95
CA GLY A 131 -1.79 -13.52 -8.33
C GLY A 131 -1.92 -14.09 -9.73
N GLY A 132 -1.18 -13.60 -10.71
CA GLY A 132 -1.38 -13.94 -12.12
C GLY A 132 -2.78 -13.56 -12.62
N LEU A 133 -3.27 -12.39 -12.22
CA LEU A 133 -4.57 -11.84 -12.62
C LEU A 133 -4.70 -11.82 -14.15
N ARG A 134 -5.87 -12.16 -14.66
CA ARG A 134 -6.22 -12.09 -16.07
C ARG A 134 -7.44 -11.19 -16.27
N ALA A 135 -7.47 -10.48 -17.40
CA ALA A 135 -8.65 -9.74 -17.79
C ALA A 135 -9.89 -10.65 -17.83
N GLY A 136 -11.01 -10.14 -17.33
CA GLY A 136 -12.27 -10.87 -17.18
C GLY A 136 -12.41 -11.67 -15.88
N GLU A 137 -11.35 -11.84 -15.08
CA GLU A 137 -11.47 -12.43 -13.74
C GLU A 137 -12.21 -11.49 -12.76
N THR A 138 -12.81 -12.07 -11.72
CA THR A 138 -13.46 -11.34 -10.63
C THR A 138 -12.58 -11.33 -9.38
N VAL A 139 -12.39 -10.15 -8.79
CA VAL A 139 -11.56 -9.94 -7.60
C VAL A 139 -12.42 -9.43 -6.44
N LEU A 140 -12.41 -10.14 -5.30
CA LEU A 140 -12.97 -9.66 -4.05
C LEU A 140 -11.89 -8.97 -3.22
N VAL A 141 -12.10 -7.71 -2.85
CA VAL A 141 -11.13 -6.92 -2.08
C VAL A 141 -11.66 -6.66 -0.68
N GLN A 142 -10.97 -7.22 0.32
CA GLN A 142 -11.26 -6.95 1.73
C GLN A 142 -10.63 -5.63 2.17
N GLY A 143 -11.32 -4.89 3.06
CA GLY A 143 -10.80 -3.58 3.49
C GLY A 143 -10.76 -2.57 2.34
N ALA A 144 -11.76 -2.64 1.46
CA ALA A 144 -11.79 -2.00 0.15
C ALA A 144 -11.55 -0.48 0.16
N ALA A 145 -11.88 0.19 1.25
CA ALA A 145 -11.74 1.63 1.39
C ALA A 145 -10.38 2.10 1.95
N GLY A 146 -9.49 1.20 2.36
CA GLY A 146 -8.15 1.56 2.85
C GLY A 146 -7.13 1.65 1.72
N GLY A 147 -5.93 2.19 1.99
CA GLY A 147 -4.91 2.46 0.96
C GLY A 147 -4.55 1.28 0.06
N ILE A 148 -4.29 0.10 0.63
CA ILE A 148 -4.06 -1.13 -0.16
C ILE A 148 -5.33 -1.54 -0.92
N GLY A 149 -6.50 -1.45 -0.27
CA GLY A 149 -7.78 -1.78 -0.89
C GLY A 149 -8.05 -0.95 -2.13
N THR A 150 -7.92 0.37 -2.03
CA THR A 150 -8.14 1.29 -3.16
C THR A 150 -7.12 1.10 -4.27
N ALA A 151 -5.85 0.83 -3.94
CA ALA A 151 -4.82 0.55 -4.95
C ALA A 151 -5.09 -0.76 -5.71
N VAL A 152 -5.48 -1.82 -5.00
CA VAL A 152 -5.86 -3.11 -5.59
C VAL A 152 -7.08 -2.96 -6.48
N ILE A 153 -8.10 -2.20 -6.06
CA ILE A 153 -9.30 -1.98 -6.86
C ILE A 153 -8.95 -1.27 -8.17
N GLN A 154 -8.22 -0.14 -8.10
CA GLN A 154 -7.84 0.62 -9.29
C GLN A 154 -7.02 -0.21 -10.26
N LEU A 155 -6.00 -0.91 -9.77
CA LEU A 155 -5.14 -1.71 -10.62
C LEU A 155 -5.88 -2.92 -11.21
N ALA A 156 -6.68 -3.64 -10.43
CA ALA A 156 -7.45 -4.76 -10.95
C ALA A 156 -8.46 -4.31 -12.02
N ALA A 157 -9.14 -3.18 -11.81
CA ALA A 157 -10.04 -2.60 -12.80
C ALA A 157 -9.30 -2.17 -14.07
N ALA A 158 -8.13 -1.53 -13.94
CA ALA A 158 -7.28 -1.13 -15.06
C ALA A 158 -6.74 -2.32 -15.87
N LEU A 159 -6.58 -3.48 -15.22
CA LEU A 159 -6.20 -4.76 -15.84
C LEU A 159 -7.41 -5.54 -16.41
N GLY A 160 -8.61 -4.96 -16.36
CA GLY A 160 -9.82 -5.52 -16.96
C GLY A 160 -10.54 -6.57 -16.09
N ALA A 161 -10.29 -6.59 -14.79
CA ALA A 161 -11.01 -7.44 -13.84
C ALA A 161 -12.30 -6.77 -13.34
N THR A 162 -13.28 -7.57 -12.93
CA THR A 162 -14.47 -7.09 -12.22
C THR A 162 -14.19 -7.10 -10.72
N VAL A 163 -14.28 -5.94 -10.05
CA VAL A 163 -13.90 -5.83 -8.64
C VAL A 163 -15.13 -5.69 -7.74
N ILE A 164 -15.18 -6.51 -6.69
CA ILE A 164 -16.17 -6.44 -5.61
C ILE A 164 -15.44 -5.98 -4.34
N GLY A 165 -15.77 -4.81 -3.80
CA GLY A 165 -15.19 -4.29 -2.57
C GLY A 165 -16.01 -4.65 -1.33
N VAL A 166 -15.36 -5.10 -0.26
CA VAL A 166 -15.98 -5.29 1.06
C VAL A 166 -15.65 -4.11 1.97
N ALA A 167 -16.67 -3.40 2.43
CA ALA A 167 -16.55 -2.20 3.26
C ALA A 167 -17.41 -2.26 4.53
N SER A 168 -16.96 -1.60 5.60
CA SER A 168 -17.62 -1.64 6.91
C SER A 168 -18.76 -0.63 7.07
N THR A 169 -18.83 0.37 6.20
CA THR A 169 -19.86 1.42 6.21
C THR A 169 -20.17 1.82 4.76
N GLU A 170 -21.34 2.43 4.52
CA GLU A 170 -21.70 2.90 3.17
C GLU A 170 -20.72 3.98 2.66
N ALA A 171 -20.28 4.90 3.53
CA ALA A 171 -19.26 5.89 3.15
C ALA A 171 -17.94 5.23 2.68
N LYS A 172 -17.55 4.10 3.30
CA LYS A 172 -16.39 3.30 2.84
C LYS A 172 -16.71 2.53 1.57
N ALA A 173 -17.94 2.09 1.37
CA ALA A 173 -18.39 1.47 0.12
C ALA A 173 -18.33 2.47 -1.05
N ASP A 174 -18.70 3.73 -0.83
CA ASP A 174 -18.60 4.79 -1.83
C ASP A 174 -17.15 5.06 -2.23
N VAL A 175 -16.21 5.05 -1.29
CA VAL A 175 -14.77 5.13 -1.59
C VAL A 175 -14.33 3.94 -2.47
N ALA A 176 -14.78 2.73 -2.17
CA ALA A 176 -14.46 1.56 -2.99
C ALA A 176 -15.00 1.69 -4.42
N ARG A 177 -16.24 2.18 -4.59
CA ARG A 177 -16.83 2.44 -5.91
C ARG A 177 -16.09 3.55 -6.65
N HIS A 178 -15.73 4.62 -5.95
CA HIS A 178 -14.92 5.71 -6.51
C HIS A 178 -13.54 5.21 -6.97
N ALA A 179 -12.94 4.26 -6.25
CA ALA A 179 -11.71 3.60 -6.67
C ALA A 179 -11.88 2.66 -7.89
N GLY A 180 -13.10 2.41 -8.37
CA GLY A 180 -13.36 1.57 -9.54
C GLY A 180 -13.98 0.20 -9.24
N ALA A 181 -14.44 -0.04 -8.00
CA ALA A 181 -15.15 -1.28 -7.71
C ALA A 181 -16.51 -1.29 -8.43
N ALA A 182 -16.76 -2.33 -9.23
CA ALA A 182 -18.03 -2.53 -9.91
C ALA A 182 -19.18 -2.74 -8.90
N HIS A 183 -18.87 -3.39 -7.78
CA HIS A 183 -19.79 -3.61 -6.68
C HIS A 183 -19.11 -3.33 -5.34
N ALA A 184 -19.90 -2.91 -4.35
CA ALA A 184 -19.47 -2.81 -2.97
C ALA A 184 -20.52 -3.45 -2.06
N VAL A 185 -20.06 -4.26 -1.11
CA VAL A 185 -20.91 -5.02 -0.17
C VAL A 185 -20.46 -4.77 1.27
N GLY A 186 -21.41 -4.87 2.20
CA GLY A 186 -21.14 -4.74 3.63
C GLY A 186 -20.34 -5.92 4.18
N VAL A 187 -19.60 -5.71 5.28
CA VAL A 187 -18.87 -6.78 5.99
C VAL A 187 -19.81 -7.88 6.49
N GLU A 188 -21.02 -7.53 6.94
CA GLU A 188 -22.01 -8.52 7.31
C GLU A 188 -22.69 -9.08 6.06
N GLY A 189 -22.74 -10.40 5.92
CA GLY A 189 -23.40 -11.07 4.79
C GLY A 189 -22.65 -11.03 3.45
N PHE A 190 -21.43 -10.48 3.39
CA PHE A 190 -20.68 -10.34 2.12
C PHE A 190 -20.58 -11.64 1.31
N LYS A 191 -20.42 -12.79 1.98
CA LYS A 191 -20.29 -14.10 1.32
C LYS A 191 -21.53 -14.43 0.48
N ASP A 192 -22.73 -14.17 1.00
CA ASP A 192 -23.97 -14.47 0.28
C ASP A 192 -24.21 -13.43 -0.82
N ALA A 193 -23.89 -12.16 -0.58
CA ALA A 193 -23.94 -11.11 -1.61
C ALA A 193 -22.97 -11.37 -2.77
N VAL A 194 -21.73 -11.79 -2.48
CA VAL A 194 -20.74 -12.18 -3.50
C VAL A 194 -21.24 -13.38 -4.31
N LYS A 195 -21.86 -14.36 -3.66
CA LYS A 195 -22.47 -15.50 -4.36
C LYS A 195 -23.57 -15.04 -5.32
N GLU A 196 -24.42 -14.10 -4.92
CA GLU A 196 -25.46 -13.53 -5.78
C GLU A 196 -24.86 -12.78 -6.98
N LEU A 197 -23.91 -11.87 -6.72
CA LEU A 197 -23.25 -11.07 -7.75
C LEU A 197 -22.48 -11.91 -8.78
N THR A 198 -21.98 -13.07 -8.37
CA THR A 198 -21.24 -14.00 -9.25
C THR A 198 -22.12 -15.11 -9.83
N GLY A 199 -23.44 -15.05 -9.63
CA GLY A 199 -24.35 -16.11 -10.09
C GLY A 199 -24.05 -17.49 -9.51
N GLY A 200 -23.39 -17.54 -8.35
CA GLY A 200 -22.95 -18.76 -7.68
C GLY A 200 -21.59 -19.31 -8.13
N ALA A 201 -20.93 -18.70 -9.11
CA ALA A 201 -19.61 -19.14 -9.58
C ALA A 201 -18.50 -18.90 -8.55
N GLY A 202 -18.65 -17.88 -7.70
CA GLY A 202 -17.58 -17.38 -6.83
C GLY A 202 -16.61 -16.45 -7.57
N VAL A 203 -15.60 -15.97 -6.87
CA VAL A 203 -14.56 -15.08 -7.40
C VAL A 203 -13.27 -15.85 -7.72
N ASP A 204 -12.48 -15.34 -8.67
CA ASP A 204 -11.20 -15.96 -9.08
C ASP A 204 -10.06 -15.59 -8.13
N MET A 205 -10.15 -14.41 -7.50
CA MET A 205 -9.16 -13.93 -6.54
C MET A 205 -9.82 -13.22 -5.37
N VAL A 206 -9.30 -13.45 -4.17
CA VAL A 206 -9.57 -12.62 -2.99
C VAL A 206 -8.27 -11.95 -2.57
N VAL A 207 -8.30 -10.65 -2.32
CA VAL A 207 -7.17 -9.91 -1.73
C VAL A 207 -7.52 -9.49 -0.31
N ASP A 208 -6.75 -9.97 0.67
CA ASP A 208 -7.04 -9.79 2.09
C ASP A 208 -5.88 -9.15 2.86
N PRO A 209 -5.93 -7.81 3.08
CA PRO A 209 -5.01 -7.10 3.96
C PRO A 209 -5.49 -7.06 5.43
N VAL A 210 -6.56 -7.78 5.78
CA VAL A 210 -7.23 -7.63 7.09
C VAL A 210 -7.14 -8.87 7.96
N GLY A 211 -7.38 -10.06 7.41
CA GLY A 211 -7.39 -11.30 8.19
C GLY A 211 -8.57 -11.38 9.16
N GLY A 212 -8.32 -11.93 10.36
CA GLY A 212 -9.34 -12.20 11.37
C GLY A 212 -10.37 -13.26 10.97
N ASP A 213 -11.52 -13.25 11.67
CA ASP A 213 -12.54 -14.31 11.58
C ASP A 213 -13.18 -14.45 10.19
N ARG A 214 -13.26 -13.35 9.45
CA ARG A 214 -13.86 -13.32 8.11
C ARG A 214 -13.03 -14.01 7.04
N PHE A 215 -11.76 -14.34 7.32
CA PHE A 215 -10.88 -15.04 6.37
C PHE A 215 -11.46 -16.38 5.89
N THR A 216 -12.17 -17.08 6.77
CA THR A 216 -12.87 -18.31 6.40
C THR A 216 -13.94 -18.08 5.34
N ASP A 217 -14.69 -16.99 5.45
CA ASP A 217 -15.75 -16.65 4.50
C ASP A 217 -15.17 -16.05 3.21
N SER A 218 -14.06 -15.32 3.28
CA SER A 218 -13.24 -14.97 2.12
C SER A 218 -12.88 -16.22 1.30
N LEU A 219 -12.36 -17.27 1.95
CA LEU A 219 -11.99 -18.52 1.29
C LEU A 219 -13.21 -19.22 0.64
N ARG A 220 -14.39 -19.11 1.26
CA ARG A 220 -15.65 -19.68 0.73
C ARG A 220 -16.24 -18.90 -0.43
N CYS A 221 -15.77 -17.67 -0.67
CA CYS A 221 -16.17 -16.89 -1.84
C CYS A 221 -15.46 -17.34 -3.12
N LEU A 222 -14.37 -18.11 -3.02
CA LEU A 222 -13.61 -18.55 -4.19
C LEU A 222 -14.38 -19.56 -5.04
N GLY A 223 -14.35 -19.32 -6.35
CA GLY A 223 -14.71 -20.31 -7.35
C GLY A 223 -13.65 -21.40 -7.53
N PRO A 224 -13.90 -22.40 -8.39
CA PRO A 224 -12.89 -23.42 -8.74
C PRO A 224 -11.58 -22.79 -9.20
N LEU A 225 -10.44 -23.29 -8.72
CA LEU A 225 -9.09 -22.78 -9.02
C LEU A 225 -8.82 -21.33 -8.55
N GLY A 226 -9.73 -20.75 -7.74
CA GLY A 226 -9.54 -19.44 -7.18
C GLY A 226 -8.39 -19.37 -6.17
N ARG A 227 -7.89 -18.17 -5.90
CA ARG A 227 -6.80 -17.93 -4.95
C ARG A 227 -7.09 -16.81 -3.95
N LEU A 228 -6.76 -17.04 -2.69
CA LEU A 228 -6.77 -16.02 -1.64
C LEU A 228 -5.34 -15.50 -1.40
N MET A 229 -5.15 -14.21 -1.60
CA MET A 229 -3.90 -13.49 -1.42
C MET A 229 -3.85 -12.89 0.00
N VAL A 230 -2.93 -13.40 0.82
CA VAL A 230 -2.71 -12.94 2.21
C VAL A 230 -1.71 -11.79 2.19
N VAL A 231 -2.21 -10.57 2.39
CA VAL A 231 -1.40 -9.33 2.32
C VAL A 231 -1.06 -8.80 3.71
N GLY A 232 -1.98 -8.92 4.67
CA GLY A 232 -1.80 -8.34 6.00
C GLY A 232 -2.88 -8.75 7.00
N PHE A 233 -2.71 -8.28 8.24
CA PHE A 233 -3.54 -8.66 9.39
C PHE A 233 -4.02 -7.43 10.17
N THR A 234 -4.57 -6.43 9.49
CA THR A 234 -5.02 -5.19 10.17
C THR A 234 -6.12 -5.41 11.23
N ALA A 235 -6.78 -6.57 11.24
CA ALA A 235 -7.67 -6.97 12.33
C ALA A 235 -6.93 -7.36 13.64
N GLY A 236 -5.66 -7.76 13.56
CA GLY A 236 -4.81 -8.12 14.70
C GLY A 236 -4.57 -9.63 14.86
N ASP A 237 -5.51 -10.47 14.41
CA ASP A 237 -5.41 -11.92 14.56
C ASP A 237 -4.94 -12.64 13.29
N ILE A 238 -4.11 -13.67 13.47
CA ILE A 238 -3.60 -14.52 12.39
C ILE A 238 -4.61 -15.65 12.11
N PRO A 239 -5.22 -15.72 10.91
CA PRO A 239 -6.22 -16.73 10.60
C PRO A 239 -5.65 -18.15 10.51
N THR A 240 -6.46 -19.15 10.87
CA THR A 240 -6.16 -20.56 10.64
C THR A 240 -6.93 -21.10 9.44
N VAL A 241 -6.23 -21.72 8.49
CA VAL A 241 -6.84 -22.36 7.32
C VAL A 241 -7.01 -23.86 7.56
N LYS A 242 -8.25 -24.34 7.51
CA LYS A 242 -8.54 -25.77 7.47
C LYS A 242 -8.25 -26.30 6.07
N VAL A 243 -7.15 -27.03 5.89
CA VAL A 243 -6.62 -27.46 4.58
C VAL A 243 -7.59 -28.31 3.76
N ASN A 244 -8.55 -28.99 4.42
CA ASN A 244 -9.60 -29.73 3.72
C ASN A 244 -10.52 -28.83 2.87
N ARG A 245 -10.52 -27.51 3.07
CA ARG A 245 -11.25 -26.57 2.23
C ARG A 245 -10.54 -26.27 0.91
N LEU A 246 -9.22 -26.39 0.88
CA LEU A 246 -8.42 -26.12 -0.31
C LEU A 246 -8.69 -27.15 -1.40
N LEU A 247 -8.84 -28.43 -1.01
CA LEU A 247 -9.05 -29.52 -1.96
C LEU A 247 -10.44 -29.53 -2.63
N LEU A 248 -11.49 -28.97 -1.99
CA LEU A 248 -12.86 -29.10 -2.49
C LEU A 248 -13.09 -28.35 -3.81
N ASN A 249 -12.48 -27.18 -3.95
CA ASN A 249 -12.54 -26.34 -5.16
C ASN A 249 -11.17 -26.21 -5.85
N ASN A 250 -10.16 -26.98 -5.43
CA ASN A 250 -8.77 -26.85 -5.87
C ASN A 250 -8.25 -25.40 -5.74
N VAL A 251 -8.49 -24.77 -4.59
CA VAL A 251 -8.15 -23.36 -4.35
C VAL A 251 -6.82 -23.19 -3.63
N ASP A 252 -6.18 -22.05 -3.84
CA ASP A 252 -4.91 -21.69 -3.22
C ASP A 252 -5.06 -20.64 -2.11
N VAL A 253 -4.15 -20.69 -1.13
CA VAL A 253 -3.87 -19.58 -0.21
C VAL A 253 -2.41 -19.18 -0.40
N ARG A 254 -2.17 -17.94 -0.81
CA ARG A 254 -0.84 -17.45 -1.21
C ARG A 254 -0.41 -16.27 -0.34
N GLY A 255 0.76 -16.38 0.29
CA GLY A 255 1.37 -15.27 1.02
C GLY A 255 1.93 -14.21 0.08
N VAL A 256 1.73 -12.94 0.44
CA VAL A 256 2.22 -11.76 -0.28
C VAL A 256 3.19 -10.99 0.60
N GLY A 257 4.47 -11.35 0.54
CA GLY A 257 5.55 -10.61 1.22
C GLY A 257 6.32 -9.73 0.24
N TRP A 258 5.70 -8.65 -0.25
CA TRP A 258 6.30 -7.79 -1.29
C TRP A 258 7.69 -7.27 -0.89
N GLY A 259 7.81 -6.58 0.25
CA GLY A 259 9.10 -6.00 0.68
C GLY A 259 10.23 -7.03 0.79
N ALA A 260 9.94 -8.22 1.35
CA ALA A 260 10.93 -9.30 1.44
C ALA A 260 11.34 -9.87 0.07
N TYR A 261 10.46 -9.81 -0.93
CA TYR A 261 10.75 -10.28 -2.28
C TYR A 261 11.48 -9.22 -3.11
N ALA A 262 10.93 -8.01 -3.16
CA ALA A 262 11.36 -6.91 -4.01
C ALA A 262 12.71 -6.34 -3.57
N LEU A 263 12.90 -6.09 -2.28
CA LEU A 263 14.14 -5.47 -1.77
C LEU A 263 15.35 -6.40 -1.82
N ALA A 264 15.13 -7.70 -2.01
CA ALA A 264 16.20 -8.69 -2.17
C ALA A 264 16.61 -8.90 -3.64
N ARG A 265 16.01 -8.17 -4.59
CA ARG A 265 16.18 -8.36 -6.03
C ARG A 265 16.39 -7.02 -6.74
N ASP A 266 17.62 -6.78 -7.14
CA ASP A 266 18.01 -5.60 -7.89
C ASP A 266 17.15 -5.45 -9.16
N GLY A 267 16.65 -4.24 -9.38
CA GLY A 267 15.84 -3.90 -10.55
C GLY A 267 14.36 -4.32 -10.49
N PHE A 268 13.93 -5.15 -9.52
CA PHE A 268 12.54 -5.60 -9.46
C PHE A 268 11.56 -4.44 -9.24
N VAL A 269 11.86 -3.54 -8.29
CA VAL A 269 11.03 -2.36 -7.99
C VAL A 269 10.90 -1.45 -9.23
N ALA A 270 11.97 -1.26 -9.98
CA ALA A 270 11.95 -0.48 -11.22
C ALA A 270 11.08 -1.14 -12.30
N GLN A 271 11.18 -2.47 -12.45
CA GLN A 271 10.33 -3.23 -13.37
C GLN A 271 8.84 -3.09 -13.03
N GLU A 272 8.49 -3.18 -11.73
CA GLU A 272 7.10 -2.97 -11.30
C GLU A 272 6.63 -1.54 -11.58
N TRP A 273 7.49 -0.55 -11.32
CA TRP A 273 7.17 0.84 -11.59
C TRP A 273 6.90 1.08 -13.08
N ASP A 274 7.74 0.53 -13.96
CA ASP A 274 7.58 0.64 -15.40
C ASP A 274 6.24 0.07 -15.89
N ALA A 275 5.74 -0.99 -15.24
CA ALA A 275 4.43 -1.56 -15.53
C ALA A 275 3.27 -0.64 -15.10
N LEU A 276 3.45 0.17 -14.05
CA LEU A 276 2.45 1.13 -13.58
C LEU A 276 2.42 2.43 -14.39
N LEU A 277 3.53 2.84 -15.00
CA LEU A 277 3.67 4.13 -15.70
C LEU A 277 2.57 4.40 -16.75
N PRO A 278 2.17 3.45 -17.63
CA PRO A 278 1.09 3.70 -18.59
C PRO A 278 -0.25 4.01 -17.92
N HIS A 279 -0.54 3.36 -16.80
CA HIS A 279 -1.79 3.55 -16.07
C HIS A 279 -1.79 4.85 -15.26
N LEU A 280 -0.64 5.27 -14.74
CA LEU A 280 -0.46 6.59 -14.11
C LEU A 280 -0.64 7.72 -15.12
N ARG A 281 0.02 7.63 -16.29
CA ARG A 281 -0.07 8.65 -17.35
C ARG A 281 -1.46 8.79 -17.95
N SER A 282 -2.23 7.71 -18.01
CA SER A 282 -3.62 7.74 -18.49
C SER A 282 -4.63 8.17 -17.42
N GLY A 283 -4.22 8.28 -16.16
CA GLY A 283 -5.10 8.54 -15.03
C GLY A 283 -5.96 7.35 -14.60
N ALA A 284 -5.67 6.14 -15.12
CA ALA A 284 -6.34 4.91 -14.69
C ALA A 284 -5.95 4.53 -13.24
N LEU A 285 -4.74 4.91 -12.81
CA LEU A 285 -4.35 4.89 -11.40
C LEU A 285 -4.27 6.33 -10.92
N ASP A 286 -5.12 6.66 -9.94
CA ASP A 286 -5.21 7.98 -9.31
C ASP A 286 -5.35 7.79 -7.79
N PRO A 287 -4.24 7.80 -7.04
CA PRO A 287 -4.26 7.58 -5.60
C PRO A 287 -5.25 8.46 -4.84
N ILE A 288 -6.17 7.82 -4.11
CA ILE A 288 -7.17 8.50 -3.28
C ILE A 288 -6.48 9.04 -2.02
N VAL A 289 -6.09 10.31 -2.06
CA VAL A 289 -5.61 11.05 -0.90
C VAL A 289 -6.82 11.62 -0.14
N SER A 290 -7.14 11.05 1.02
CA SER A 290 -8.29 11.47 1.82
C SER A 290 -7.97 12.66 2.72
N GLU A 291 -6.75 12.72 3.23
CA GLU A 291 -6.34 13.72 4.22
C GLU A 291 -4.89 14.13 4.01
N ARG A 292 -4.62 15.42 4.24
CA ARG A 292 -3.29 16.03 4.17
C ARG A 292 -2.99 16.68 5.52
N PHE A 293 -1.83 16.38 6.08
CA PHE A 293 -1.36 16.98 7.32
C PHE A 293 0.00 17.64 7.08
N PRO A 294 0.31 18.75 7.76
CA PRO A 294 1.69 19.21 7.81
C PRO A 294 2.55 18.20 8.60
N LEU A 295 3.85 18.10 8.29
CA LEU A 295 4.77 17.14 8.89
C LEU A 295 4.72 17.14 10.44
N GLU A 296 4.52 18.30 11.07
CA GLU A 296 4.47 18.44 12.52
C GLU A 296 3.28 17.70 13.15
N LYS A 297 2.24 17.44 12.35
CA LYS A 297 1.05 16.70 12.76
C LYS A 297 1.13 15.21 12.43
N ALA A 298 2.30 14.66 12.14
CA ALA A 298 2.47 13.23 11.86
C ALA A 298 1.89 12.31 12.96
N GLY A 299 1.99 12.69 14.23
CA GLY A 299 1.38 11.92 15.34
C GLY A 299 -0.15 11.87 15.29
N GLU A 300 -0.80 12.96 14.83
CA GLU A 300 -2.24 13.01 14.61
C GLU A 300 -2.63 12.10 13.44
N ALA A 301 -1.90 12.20 12.31
CA ALA A 301 -2.10 11.34 11.14
C ALA A 301 -1.96 9.84 11.46
N LEU A 302 -0.94 9.46 12.24
CA LEU A 302 -0.72 8.09 12.70
C LEU A 302 -1.86 7.59 13.59
N SER A 303 -2.32 8.41 14.54
CA SER A 303 -3.45 8.08 15.42
C SER A 303 -4.72 7.78 14.64
N ARG A 304 -5.02 8.57 13.58
CA ARG A 304 -6.21 8.33 12.74
C ARG A 304 -6.16 7.01 11.97
N ILE A 305 -4.98 6.60 11.52
CA ILE A 305 -4.78 5.28 10.90
C ILE A 305 -5.01 4.18 11.93
N ASP A 306 -4.47 4.35 13.14
CA ASP A 306 -4.62 3.41 14.24
C ASP A 306 -6.09 3.21 14.66
N ASP A 307 -6.84 4.31 14.72
CA ASP A 307 -8.28 4.32 15.01
C ASP A 307 -9.15 3.76 13.85
N ARG A 308 -8.54 3.42 12.71
CA ARG A 308 -9.19 2.85 11.51
C ARG A 308 -10.28 3.75 10.91
N VAL A 309 -10.20 5.06 11.13
CA VAL A 309 -11.16 6.05 10.61
C VAL A 309 -10.78 6.57 9.21
N VAL A 310 -9.54 6.34 8.80
CA VAL A 310 -9.01 6.74 7.48
C VAL A 310 -9.58 5.89 6.35
N THR A 311 -9.84 6.53 5.22
CA THR A 311 -10.04 5.91 3.91
C THR A 311 -8.93 6.33 2.96
N GLY A 312 -8.66 5.57 1.89
CA GLY A 312 -7.57 5.83 0.96
C GLY A 312 -6.23 6.00 1.69
N LYS A 313 -5.55 7.12 1.43
CA LYS A 313 -4.25 7.46 2.01
C LYS A 313 -4.23 8.80 2.70
N VAL A 314 -3.46 8.85 3.79
CA VAL A 314 -3.04 10.08 4.47
C VAL A 314 -1.64 10.42 4.02
N VAL A 315 -1.40 11.69 3.74
CA VAL A 315 -0.08 12.22 3.40
C VAL A 315 0.33 13.31 4.37
N LEU A 316 1.63 13.39 4.61
CA LEU A 316 2.30 14.51 5.27
C LEU A 316 2.88 15.41 4.20
N GLU A 317 2.77 16.73 4.36
CA GLU A 317 3.35 17.73 3.47
C GLU A 317 4.38 18.57 4.23
N THR A 318 5.45 18.95 3.51
CA THR A 318 6.60 19.71 3.99
C THR A 318 6.76 21.02 3.23
#